data_AF-A0A929YQ72-F1
#
_entry.id   AF-A0A929YQ72-F1
#
_cell.length_a   1.000
_cell.length_b   1.000
_cell.length_c   1.000
_cell.angle_alpha   90.00
_cell.angle_beta   90.00
_cell.angle_gamma   90.00
#
_symmetry.space_group_name_H-M   'P 1'
#
loop_
_entity.id
_entity.type
_entity.pdbx_description
1 polymer ?
#
loop_
_entity_poly.entity_id
_entity_poly.type
_entity_poly.pdbx_seq_one_letter_code
_entity_poly.pdbx_strand_id
1 'polypeptide(L)' 'FGAHLPEDSLISVGILPEEVRGKTRYVGNSSKTGAYMALLSESSRREIEALAKKMRYFELAETEDYERLLMKASIFP' A
#
# COMPACT_ATOMS: atom_id res chain seq x y z
N PHE A 1 2.29 5.11 11.18
CA PHE A 1 3.47 4.98 10.31
C PHE A 1 3.40 6.04 9.20
N GLY A 2 4.53 6.42 8.59
CA GLY A 2 4.58 7.29 7.41
C GLY A 2 4.70 8.80 7.63
N ALA A 3 4.05 9.39 8.66
CA ALA A 3 4.00 10.85 8.84
C ALA A 3 5.36 11.55 8.96
N HIS A 4 6.36 10.84 9.49
CA HIS A 4 7.70 11.35 9.76
C HIS A 4 8.78 10.54 9.02
N LEU A 5 8.39 9.82 7.96
CA LEU A 5 9.33 9.03 7.16
C LEU A 5 9.58 9.76 5.84
N PRO A 6 10.78 10.33 5.64
CA PRO A 6 11.16 10.89 4.36
C PRO A 6 11.12 9.82 3.26
N GLU A 7 10.62 10.18 2.09
CA GLU A 7 10.63 9.30 0.90
C GLU A 7 12.05 8.78 0.63
N ASP A 8 13.04 9.67 0.66
CA ASP A 8 14.45 9.32 0.45
C ASP A 8 14.94 8.24 1.40
N SER A 9 14.53 8.27 2.67
CA SER A 9 14.92 7.27 3.67
C SER A 9 14.29 5.91 3.39
N LEU A 10 13.02 5.88 2.96
CA LEU A 10 12.32 4.64 2.61
C LEU A 10 12.92 3.99 1.37
N ILE A 11 13.35 4.80 0.40
CA ILE A 11 14.03 4.31 -0.79
C ILE A 11 15.43 3.81 -0.43
N SER A 12 16.21 4.57 0.35
CA SER A 12 17.59 4.20 0.68
C SER A 12 17.72 2.89 1.45
N VAL A 13 16.72 2.53 2.26
CA VAL A 13 16.71 1.26 3.03
C VAL A 13 16.02 0.12 2.28
N GLY A 14 15.60 0.32 1.02
CA GLY A 14 15.00 -0.73 0.19
C GLY A 14 13.53 -1.04 0.48
N ILE A 15 12.83 -0.22 1.26
CA ILE A 15 11.38 -0.39 1.52
C ILE A 15 10.56 0.02 0.29
N LEU A 16 11.00 1.09 -0.38
CA LEU A 16 10.39 1.57 -1.62
C LEU A 16 11.39 1.49 -2.77
N PRO A 17 10.94 1.19 -4.00
CA PRO A 17 11.79 1.16 -5.18
C PRO A 17 12.20 2.59 -5.61
N GLU A 18 13.33 2.75 -6.28
CA GLU A 18 13.85 4.06 -6.73
C GLU A 18 12.87 4.75 -7.72
N GLU A 19 12.16 3.96 -8.51
CA GLU A 19 11.23 4.40 -9.56
C GLU A 19 10.02 5.18 -9.02
N VAL A 20 9.75 5.10 -7.71
CA VAL A 20 8.65 5.86 -7.07
C VAL A 20 9.08 7.19 -6.48
N ARG A 21 10.36 7.58 -6.60
CA ARG A 21 10.84 8.89 -6.13
C ARG A 21 10.01 10.03 -6.74
N GLY A 22 9.59 10.97 -5.89
CA GLY A 22 8.73 12.09 -6.25
C GLY A 22 7.28 11.71 -6.62
N LYS A 23 6.90 10.44 -6.47
CA LYS A 23 5.55 9.93 -6.79
C LYS A 23 4.78 9.49 -5.55
N THR A 24 5.35 9.63 -4.36
CA THR A 24 4.69 9.25 -3.11
C THR A 24 3.87 10.41 -2.52
N ARG A 25 2.77 10.05 -1.83
CA ARG A 25 1.96 10.99 -1.07
C ARG A 25 1.51 10.34 0.24
N TYR A 26 1.76 11.03 1.35
CA TYR A 26 1.24 10.61 2.64
C TYR A 26 -0.27 10.89 2.74
N VAL A 27 -1.05 9.86 3.09
CA VAL A 27 -2.53 9.94 3.19
C VAL A 27 -3.06 9.69 4.61
N GLY A 28 -2.19 9.52 5.60
CA GLY A 28 -2.62 9.22 6.97
C GLY A 28 -3.21 7.82 7.13
N ASN A 29 -4.12 7.66 8.09
CA ASN A 29 -4.86 6.42 8.29
C ASN A 29 -6.07 6.39 7.36
N SER A 30 -5.86 5.90 6.13
CA SER A 30 -6.90 5.81 5.10
C SER A 30 -8.05 4.88 5.51
N SER A 31 -7.81 3.84 6.31
CA SER A 31 -8.86 2.94 6.83
C SER A 31 -9.82 3.68 7.76
N LYS A 32 -9.29 4.44 8.73
CA LYS A 32 -10.10 5.29 9.63
C LYS A 32 -10.91 6.32 8.84
N THR A 33 -10.26 7.05 7.94
CA THR A 33 -10.94 8.06 7.11
C THR A 33 -12.02 7.43 6.23
N GLY A 34 -11.71 6.30 5.58
CA GLY A 34 -12.66 5.55 4.76
C GLY A 34 -13.87 5.05 5.55
N ALA A 35 -13.67 4.60 6.80
CA ALA A 35 -14.77 4.21 7.68
C ALA A 35 -15.71 5.39 8.01
N TYR A 36 -15.16 6.57 8.31
CA TYR A 36 -15.99 7.78 8.48
C TYR A 36 -16.74 8.14 7.20
N MET A 37 -16.09 8.06 6.04
CA MET A 37 -16.75 8.34 4.75
C MET A 37 -17.92 7.38 4.49
N ALA A 38 -17.72 6.08 4.71
CA ALA A 38 -18.76 5.08 4.55
C ALA A 38 -19.91 5.25 5.56
N LEU A 39 -19.60 5.70 6.79
CA LEU A 39 -20.60 5.96 7.83
C LEU A 39 -21.45 7.21 7.52
N LEU A 40 -20.82 8.27 7.03
CA LEU A 40 -21.46 9.58 6.84
C LEU A 40 -22.09 9.77 5.46
N SER A 41 -21.76 8.91 4.48
CA SER A 41 -22.19 9.07 3.09
C SER A 41 -22.56 7.74 2.44
N GLU A 42 -23.83 7.58 2.10
CA GLU A 42 -24.30 6.39 1.38
C GLU A 42 -23.68 6.25 -0.01
N SER A 43 -23.45 7.36 -0.72
CA SER A 43 -22.79 7.33 -2.04
C SER A 43 -21.35 6.84 -1.92
N SER A 44 -20.60 7.33 -0.93
CA SER A 44 -19.23 6.88 -0.67
C SER A 44 -19.21 5.39 -0.30
N ARG A 45 -20.16 4.94 0.54
CA ARG A 45 -20.29 3.51 0.87
C ARG A 45 -20.52 2.64 -0.36
N ARG A 46 -21.45 3.04 -1.25
CA ARG A 46 -21.73 2.31 -2.51
C ARG A 46 -20.52 2.28 -3.44
N GLU A 47 -19.76 3.37 -3.52
CA GLU A 47 -18.53 3.43 -4.32
C GLU A 47 -17.46 2.48 -3.77
N ILE A 48 -17.24 2.46 -2.46
CA ILE A 48 -16.31 1.53 -1.80
C ILE A 48 -16.72 0.07 -2.05
N GLU A 49 -18.01 -0.26 -1.93
CA GLU A 49 -18.52 -1.61 -2.23
C GLU A 49 -18.33 -2.00 -3.69
N ALA A 50 -18.56 -1.07 -4.63
CA ALA A 50 -18.33 -1.31 -6.05
C ALA A 50 -16.85 -1.47 -6.39
N LEU A 51 -15.96 -0.72 -5.71
CA LEU A 51 -14.51 -0.86 -5.86
C LEU A 51 -14.03 -2.20 -5.34
N ALA A 52 -14.52 -2.64 -4.17
CA ALA A 52 -14.15 -3.94 -3.58
C ALA A 52 -14.43 -5.10 -4.54
N LYS A 53 -15.56 -5.05 -5.28
CA LYS A 53 -15.91 -6.06 -6.30
C LYS A 53 -14.97 -6.09 -7.51
N LYS A 54 -14.20 -5.03 -7.74
CA LYS A 54 -13.22 -4.94 -8.84
C LYS A 54 -11.81 -5.34 -8.40
N MET A 55 -11.56 -5.48 -7.10
CA MET A 55 -10.26 -5.88 -6.58
C MET A 55 -10.05 -7.38 -6.82
N ARG A 56 -8.87 -7.74 -7.32
CA ARG A 56 -8.46 -9.14 -7.49
C ARG A 56 -7.46 -9.50 -6.40
N TYR A 57 -7.74 -10.57 -5.68
CA TYR A 57 -6.80 -11.17 -4.75
C TYR A 57 -5.67 -11.88 -5.50
N PHE A 58 -4.45 -11.75 -4.97
CA PHE A 58 -3.28 -12.46 -5.44
C PHE A 58 -2.61 -13.15 -4.24
N GLU A 59 -2.48 -14.47 -4.31
CA GLU A 59 -1.80 -15.25 -3.28
C GLU A 59 -0.30 -15.23 -3.53
N LEU A 60 0.44 -14.49 -2.70
CA LEU A 60 1.88 -14.35 -2.87
C LEU A 60 2.64 -15.63 -2.51
N ALA A 61 2.12 -16.43 -1.56
CA ALA A 61 2.75 -17.68 -1.17
C ALA A 61 2.74 -18.74 -2.29
N GLU A 62 1.75 -18.69 -3.17
CA GLU A 62 1.62 -19.58 -4.34
C GLU A 62 2.22 -18.97 -5.62
N THR A 63 2.74 -17.73 -5.53
CA THR A 63 3.35 -17.06 -6.68
C THR A 63 4.78 -17.58 -6.88
N GLU A 64 5.05 -18.09 -8.08
CA GLU A 64 6.38 -18.55 -8.47
C GLU A 64 7.45 -17.49 -8.15
N ASP A 65 8.59 -17.93 -7.60
CA ASP A 65 9.74 -17.11 -7.19
C ASP A 65 9.51 -16.07 -6.07
N TYR A 66 8.30 -15.94 -5.49
CA TYR A 66 8.06 -14.93 -4.44
C TYR A 66 8.93 -15.14 -3.19
N GLU A 67 9.10 -16.37 -2.71
CA GLU A 67 9.96 -16.65 -1.55
C GLU A 67 11.42 -16.25 -1.81
N ARG A 68 11.92 -16.54 -3.02
CA ARG A 68 13.28 -16.17 -3.42
C ARG A 68 13.43 -14.65 -3.52
N LEU A 69 12.41 -13.95 -4.00
CA LEU A 69 12.38 -12.49 -4.03
C LEU A 69 12.39 -11.90 -2.61
N LEU A 70 11.57 -12.44 -1.71
CA LEU A 70 11.51 -12.03 -0.31
C LEU A 70 12.85 -12.22 0.40
N MET A 71 13.52 -13.37 0.21
CA MET A 71 14.85 -13.61 0.76
C MET A 71 15.86 -12.57 0.28
N LYS A 72 15.85 -12.24 -1.02
CA LYS A 72 16.72 -11.19 -1.56
C LYS A 72 16.44 -9.82 -0.95
N ALA A 73 15.17 -9.47 -0.79
CA ALA A 73 14.74 -8.20 -0.19
C ALA A 73 14.95 -8.11 1.33
N SER A 74 15.19 -9.25 1.99
CA SER A 74 15.46 -9.30 3.44
C SER A 74 16.90 -8.94 3.78
N ILE A 75 17.78 -8.84 2.78
CA ILE A 75 19.13 -8.32 2.91
C ILE A 75 19.04 -6.81 2.73
N PHE A 76 19.42 -6.04 3.75
CA PHE A 76 19.47 -4.59 3.63
C PHE A 76 20.43 -4.19 2.48
N PRO A 77 20.06 -3.20 1.65
CA PRO A 77 20.92 -2.65 0.60
C PRO A 77 22.29 -2.17 1.11
#